data_AF-A0A139CG57-F1
#
_entry.id   AF-A0A139CG57-F1
#
_cell.length_a   1.000
_cell.length_b   1.000
_cell.length_c   1.000
_cell.angle_alpha   90.00
_cell.angle_beta   90.00
_cell.angle_gamma   90.00
#
_symmetry.space_group_name_H-M   'P 1'
#
loop_
_entity.id
_entity.type
_entity.pdbx_description
1 polymer ?
#
loop_
_entity_poly.entity_id
_entity_poly.type
_entity_poly.pdbx_seq_one_letter_code
_entity_poly.pdbx_strand_id
1 'polypeptide(L)' 'NAYEVLSTAGIEVVTTSGVSVKEGIEQYNKGTLEKVSGPTARAHAGMGRGQGRGGRK' A
#
# COMPACT_ATOMS: atom_id res chain seq x y z
N ASN A 1 -2.07 -2.40 6.49
CA ASN A 1 -2.01 -1.53 5.28
C ASN A 1 -2.10 -2.43 4.06
N ALA A 2 -2.88 -2.10 3.02
CA ALA A 2 -3.00 -2.95 1.83
C ALA A 2 -1.69 -3.07 1.05
N TYR A 3 -0.91 -1.98 0.95
CA TYR A 3 0.38 -1.99 0.25
C TYR A 3 1.37 -2.99 0.85
N GLU A 4 1.45 -3.03 2.18
CA GLU A 4 2.37 -3.92 2.91
C GLU A 4 2.03 -5.39 2.69
N VAL A 5 0.75 -5.76 2.74
CA VAL A 5 0.30 -7.14 2.50
C VAL A 5 0.53 -7.55 1.04
N LEU A 6 0.24 -6.67 0.07
CA LEU A 6 0.44 -6.97 -1.34
C LEU A 6 1.94 -7.02 -1.70
N SER A 7 2.74 -6.11 -1.16
CA SER A 7 4.19 -6.06 -1.39
C SER A 7 4.91 -7.27 -0.78
N THR A 8 4.52 -7.72 0.42
CA THR A 8 5.07 -8.94 1.04
C THR A 8 4.70 -10.20 0.28
N ALA A 9 3.55 -10.21 -0.42
CA ALA A 9 3.14 -11.28 -1.32
C ALA A 9 3.82 -11.21 -2.72
N GLY A 10 4.70 -10.24 -2.95
CA GLY A 10 5.36 -10.04 -4.25
C GLY A 10 4.44 -9.50 -5.34
N ILE A 11 3.29 -8.92 -4.96
CA ILE A 11 2.32 -8.33 -5.89
C ILE A 11 2.71 -6.88 -6.13
N GLU A 12 2.93 -6.52 -7.41
CA GLU A 12 3.20 -5.14 -7.81
C GLU A 12 1.94 -4.29 -7.66
N VAL A 13 2.07 -3.13 -7.01
CA VAL A 13 0.98 -2.19 -6.79
C VAL A 13 1.19 -0.97 -7.70
N VAL A 14 0.19 -0.70 -8.52
CA VAL A 14 0.07 0.50 -9.36
C VAL A 14 -1.14 1.30 -8.93
N THR A 15 -1.06 2.62 -9.00
CA THR A 15 -2.19 3.51 -8.69
C THR A 15 -2.73 4.15 -9.95
N THR A 16 -4.06 4.16 -10.06
CA THR A 16 -4.80 4.92 -11.06
C THR A 16 -5.98 5.61 -10.37
N SER A 17 -6.40 6.77 -10.85
CA SER A 17 -7.51 7.54 -10.28
C SER A 17 -8.35 8.18 -11.38
N GLY A 18 -9.66 8.27 -11.14
CA GLY A 18 -10.58 8.97 -12.04
C GLY A 18 -10.81 8.32 -13.41
N VAL A 19 -10.47 7.03 -13.59
CA VAL A 19 -10.64 6.30 -14.86
C VAL A 19 -11.50 5.06 -14.69
N SER A 20 -12.06 4.57 -15.80
CA SER A 20 -12.73 3.28 -15.84
C SER A 20 -11.75 2.11 -15.72
N VAL A 21 -12.27 0.92 -15.39
CA VAL A 21 -11.47 -0.32 -15.34
C VAL A 21 -10.78 -0.59 -16.68
N LYS A 22 -11.48 -0.37 -17.80
CA LYS A 22 -10.94 -0.56 -19.15
C LYS A 22 -9.75 0.36 -19.41
N GLU A 23 -9.91 1.65 -19.10
CA GLU A 23 -8.84 2.64 -19.27
C GLU A 23 -7.64 2.35 -18.36
N GLY A 24 -7.89 1.89 -17.12
CA GLY A 24 -6.83 1.48 -16.20
C GLY A 24 -5.98 0.33 -16.77
N ILE A 25 -6.60 -0.66 -17.40
CA ILE A 25 -5.89 -1.77 -18.07
C ILE A 25 -5.08 -1.24 -19.27
N GLU A 26 -5.67 -0.35 -20.08
CA GLU A 26 -4.95 0.24 -21.22
C GLU A 26 -3.73 1.07 -20.78
N GLN A 27 -3.86 1.87 -19.71
CA GLN A 27 -2.76 2.66 -19.16
C GLN A 27 -1.66 1.78 -18.55
N TYR A 28 -2.04 0.68 -17.88
CA TYR A 28 -1.09 -0.31 -17.38
C TYR A 28 -0.27 -0.91 -18.53
N ASN A 29 -0.95 -1.38 -19.57
CA ASN A 29 -0.30 -1.97 -20.74
C ASN A 29 0.59 -0.96 -21.50
N LYS A 30 0.24 0.33 -21.49
CA LYS A 30 1.04 1.42 -22.05
C LYS A 30 2.24 1.81 -21.17
N GLY A 31 2.32 1.31 -19.94
CA GLY A 31 3.39 1.65 -19.00
C GLY A 31 3.29 3.08 -18.45
N THR A 32 2.11 3.72 -18.53
CA THR A 32 1.91 5.10 -18.09
C THR A 32 1.49 5.22 -16.63
N LEU A 33 1.24 4.10 -15.95
CA LEU A 33 0.91 4.09 -14.54
C LEU A 33 2.16 4.14 -13.67
N GLU A 34 2.11 4.98 -12.65
CA GLU A 34 3.19 5.09 -11.68
C GLU A 34 3.16 3.88 -10.73
N LYS A 35 4.31 3.22 -10.63
CA LYS A 35 4.53 2.16 -9.65
C LYS A 35 4.58 2.78 -8.27
N VAL A 36 3.93 2.13 -7.33
CA VAL A 36 3.89 2.59 -5.95
C VAL A 36 5.09 2.01 -5.20
N SER A 37 5.98 2.86 -4.71
CA SER A 37 7.16 2.48 -3.91
C SER A 37 6.91 2.46 -2.40
N GLY A 38 5.69 2.78 -1.96
CA GLY A 38 5.32 2.82 -0.55
C GLY A 38 3.82 2.98 -0.35
N PRO A 39 3.30 2.67 0.85
CA PRO A 39 1.87 2.78 1.13
C PRO A 39 1.32 4.17 0.82
N THR A 40 0.18 4.22 0.12
CA THR A 40 -0.55 5.48 -0.15
C THR A 40 -1.22 6.07 1.10
N ALA A 41 -1.41 5.25 2.14
CA ALA A 41 -1.86 5.69 3.45
C ALA A 41 -0.69 6.20 4.31
N ARG A 42 -0.87 7.36 4.98
CA ARG A 42 0.13 7.95 5.88
C ARG A 42 0.62 6.92 6.91
N ALA A 43 1.92 6.94 7.20
CA ALA A 43 2.67 5.99 8.04
C ALA A 43 2.24 5.87 9.53
N HIS A 44 1.10 6.44 9.93
CA HIS A 44 0.60 6.43 11.31
C HIS A 44 -0.54 5.42 11.53
N ALA A 45 -0.78 4.49 10.61
CA ALA A 45 -1.73 3.41 10.80
C ALA A 45 -1.11 2.25 11.60
N GLY A 46 -0.88 2.49 12.90
CA GLY A 46 -0.84 1.48 13.96
C GLY A 46 0.09 0.28 13.79
N MET A 47 1.39 0.46 14.07
CA MET A 47 2.24 -0.66 14.47
C MET A 47 3.20 -0.23 15.58
N GLY A 48 2.85 -0.62 16.82
CA GLY A 48 3.78 -0.75 17.94
C GLY A 48 3.99 0.45 18.85
N ARG A 49 3.17 0.56 19.91
CA ARG A 49 3.66 0.61 21.31
C ARG A 49 2.61 -0.02 22.22
N GLY A 50 2.45 -1.34 22.10
CA GLY A 50 1.98 -2.14 23.23
C GLY A 50 3.03 -2.03 24.34
N GLN A 51 3.02 -0.93 25.08
CA GLN A 51 3.79 -0.80 26.31
C GLN A 51 3.08 -1.65 27.35
N GLY A 52 3.32 -2.97 27.29
CA GLY A 52 3.12 -3.84 28.44
C GLY A 52 4.04 -3.33 29.56
N ARG A 53 3.55 -2.41 30.39
CA ARG A 53 4.08 -2.18 31.73
C ARG A 53 3.51 -3.26 32.65
N GLY A 54 3.89 -4.50 32.38
CA GLY A 54 3.90 -5.54 33.39
C GLY A 54 5.19 -5.41 34.19
N GLY A 55 5.07 -5.14 35.48
CA GLY A 55 6.15 -5.33 36.45
C GLY A 55 6.99 -4.10 36.79
N ARG A 56 6.52 -3.30 37.75
CA ARG A 56 7.40 -2.82 38.83
C ARG A 56 6.65 -2.98 40.16
N LYS A 57 7.37 -3.55 41.13
CA LYS A 57 6.99 -3.76 42.53
C LYS A 57 6.33 -2.54 43.16
#